data_AF-A0A198YPF7-F1
#
_entry.id   AF-A0A198YPF7-F1
#
_cell.length_a   1.000
_cell.length_b   1.000
_cell.length_c   1.000
_cell.angle_alpha   90.00
_cell.angle_beta   90.00
_cell.angle_gamma   90.00
#
_symmetry.space_group_name_H-M   'P 1'
#
loop_
_entity.id
_entity.type
_entity.pdbx_description
1 polymer ?
#
loop_
_entity_poly.entity_id
_entity_poly.type
_entity_poly.pdbx_seq_one_letter_code
_entity_poly.pdbx_strand_id
1 'polypeptide(L)'
;MPEAVEADEALNRVNTYSKPSDLRITDMRVAEIVGAPFTSVLLKIYTNQGIVGLGEVRDGASATYALMLKSRLLGENPCDIDRLFRRIKQFGGHGRQGGGVSAVEIALWDLAGKAYGVPIYQMLGGRFRDKVRVYCDTDATVPSGTETGRRLKQRMELGFTFLKMDLGLMQIADVPGAVVSPAGSLEGYRNHPGRGPLKTIEERRVRNATYDLHNVPHPFTGLHFSDKGLDFLEQYIAEVREVIGMDIPLAIDHIGHISVQNGIRLARRIEKYVPAWLEDVIPWQYTEQYRQLQDSTTVPICTGEDIYLKEGFEPLLKSGGISVIHPDLLTSGGILETKKIGDMAQDHGVAMAIHMAESPIAAMAAAHVATATENFMALEYHSADVDWWDDIVTGLPKPLVKDGFITVTDKPGLGIDDVVDEVISQHLQPGVTGIWQPTDRWDDEYSWDRTWS
;
A
#
# COMPACT_ATOMS: atom_id res chain seq x y z
N MET A 1 -41.20 36.97 -24.17
CA MET A 1 -40.17 36.30 -23.37
C MET A 1 -40.69 34.93 -22.93
N PRO A 2 -40.39 33.86 -23.68
CA PRO A 2 -40.68 32.48 -23.25
C PRO A 2 -39.43 31.64 -22.96
N GLU A 3 -38.21 32.15 -23.13
CA GLU A 3 -36.98 31.32 -23.12
C GLU A 3 -36.46 30.93 -21.73
N ALA A 4 -36.95 31.54 -20.64
CA ALA A 4 -36.43 31.24 -19.30
C ALA A 4 -37.01 29.96 -18.67
N VAL A 5 -38.16 29.47 -19.15
CA VAL A 5 -38.88 28.33 -18.53
C VAL A 5 -38.36 26.97 -19.07
N GLU A 6 -37.90 26.91 -20.33
CA GLU A 6 -37.37 25.67 -20.92
C GLU A 6 -35.99 25.27 -20.37
N ALA A 7 -35.18 26.21 -19.90
CA ALA A 7 -33.84 25.93 -19.37
C ALA A 7 -33.86 25.15 -18.04
N ASP A 8 -34.81 25.47 -17.15
CA ASP A 8 -34.98 24.78 -15.86
C ASP A 8 -35.56 23.37 -16.03
N GLU A 9 -36.43 23.14 -17.02
CA GLU A 9 -36.92 21.79 -17.34
C GLU A 9 -35.85 20.90 -17.99
N ALA A 10 -34.90 21.49 -18.71
CA ALA A 10 -33.75 20.76 -19.26
C ALA A 10 -32.81 20.27 -18.15
N LEU A 11 -32.58 21.07 -17.10
CA LEU A 11 -31.78 20.68 -15.93
C LEU A 11 -32.39 19.50 -15.14
N ASN A 12 -33.72 19.35 -15.15
CA ASN A 12 -34.41 18.19 -14.57
C ASN A 12 -34.18 16.88 -15.34
N ARG A 13 -33.60 16.95 -16.55
CA ARG A 13 -33.24 15.79 -17.38
C ARG A 13 -31.73 15.55 -17.45
N VAL A 14 -30.93 16.45 -16.89
CA VAL A 14 -29.50 16.27 -16.73
C VAL A 14 -29.26 15.76 -15.32
N ASN A 15 -28.47 14.70 -15.20
CA ASN A 15 -28.04 14.25 -13.90
C ASN A 15 -27.10 15.31 -13.30
N THR A 16 -27.61 16.16 -12.41
CA THR A 16 -26.89 17.29 -11.82
C THR A 16 -26.05 16.88 -10.61
N TYR A 17 -25.56 15.63 -10.57
CA TYR A 17 -24.95 14.98 -9.38
C TYR A 17 -24.04 15.88 -8.56
N SER A 18 -23.37 16.84 -9.20
CA SER A 18 -22.99 18.07 -8.51
C SER A 18 -22.93 19.26 -9.47
N LYS A 19 -22.87 20.48 -8.91
CA LYS A 19 -22.21 21.63 -9.52
C LYS A 19 -20.76 21.63 -9.03
N PRO A 20 -19.77 21.11 -9.80
CA PRO A 20 -18.40 20.95 -9.30
C PRO A 20 -17.76 22.26 -8.81
N SER A 21 -18.13 23.41 -9.40
CA SER A 21 -17.68 24.74 -8.95
C SER A 21 -18.13 25.11 -7.54
N ASP A 22 -19.29 24.60 -7.11
CA ASP A 22 -19.96 24.94 -5.85
C ASP A 22 -19.76 23.86 -4.78
N LEU A 23 -19.01 22.80 -5.10
CA LEU A 23 -18.73 21.69 -4.20
C LEU A 23 -17.79 22.15 -3.08
N ARG A 24 -18.13 21.87 -1.83
CA ARG A 24 -17.38 22.30 -0.66
C ARG A 24 -17.27 21.15 0.33
N ILE A 25 -16.06 20.92 0.83
CA ILE A 25 -15.82 19.97 1.93
C ILE A 25 -16.49 20.52 3.19
N THR A 26 -17.31 19.69 3.84
CA THR A 26 -18.07 20.07 5.05
C THR A 26 -17.65 19.28 6.28
N ASP A 27 -17.10 18.07 6.11
CA ASP A 27 -16.69 17.23 7.23
C ASP A 27 -15.69 16.16 6.76
N MET A 28 -14.97 15.56 7.71
CA MET A 28 -14.04 14.45 7.48
C MET A 28 -14.04 13.51 8.68
N ARG A 29 -14.29 12.23 8.44
CA ARG A 29 -14.44 11.23 9.51
C ARG A 29 -13.77 9.92 9.14
N VAL A 30 -13.50 9.11 10.16
CA VAL A 30 -12.81 7.83 10.01
C VAL A 30 -13.57 6.67 10.63
N ALA A 31 -13.28 5.47 10.15
CA ALA A 31 -13.58 4.21 10.81
C ALA A 31 -12.31 3.35 10.85
N GLU A 32 -11.93 2.90 12.04
CA GLU A 32 -10.70 2.16 12.29
C GLU A 32 -11.02 0.67 12.44
N ILE A 33 -10.64 -0.15 11.45
CA ILE A 33 -10.92 -1.59 11.38
C ILE A 33 -9.64 -2.44 11.48
N VAL A 34 -9.80 -3.74 11.75
CA VAL A 34 -8.74 -4.75 11.80
C VAL A 34 -9.16 -6.02 11.04
N GLY A 35 -8.18 -6.75 10.53
CA GLY A 35 -8.40 -8.04 9.86
C GLY A 35 -8.74 -7.91 8.38
N ALA A 36 -8.43 -6.75 7.77
CA ALA A 36 -8.67 -6.48 6.35
C ALA A 36 -7.38 -6.28 5.54
N PRO A 37 -6.44 -7.23 5.48
CA PRO A 37 -6.00 -8.24 6.47
C PRO A 37 -5.26 -7.62 7.67
N PHE A 38 -4.87 -6.36 7.59
CA PHE A 38 -4.19 -5.62 8.65
C PHE A 38 -5.13 -4.63 9.33
N THR A 39 -4.56 -3.71 10.12
CA THR A 39 -5.27 -2.55 10.66
C THR A 39 -5.38 -1.48 9.58
N SER A 40 -6.61 -1.09 9.24
CA SER A 40 -6.91 -0.05 8.25
C SER A 40 -7.72 1.07 8.87
N VAL A 41 -7.52 2.29 8.37
CA VAL A 41 -8.37 3.45 8.71
C VAL A 41 -9.07 3.92 7.45
N LEU A 42 -10.37 3.68 7.36
CA LEU A 42 -11.21 4.14 6.27
C LEU A 42 -11.58 5.61 6.50
N LEU A 43 -11.54 6.44 5.46
CA LEU A 43 -11.80 7.87 5.49
C LEU A 43 -13.04 8.21 4.65
N LYS A 44 -13.93 9.02 5.23
CA LYS A 44 -15.01 9.70 4.49
C LYS A 44 -14.79 11.21 4.52
N ILE A 45 -14.81 11.85 3.35
CA ILE A 45 -14.90 13.32 3.21
C ILE A 45 -16.29 13.67 2.71
N TYR A 46 -17.03 14.45 3.49
CA TYR A 46 -18.40 14.88 3.20
C TYR A 46 -18.42 16.22 2.50
N THR A 47 -19.44 16.46 1.68
CA THR A 47 -19.62 17.70 0.95
C THR A 47 -21.00 18.31 1.12
N ASN A 48 -21.12 19.60 0.79
CA ASN A 48 -22.38 20.36 0.80
C ASN A 48 -23.43 19.90 -0.24
N GLN A 49 -23.09 18.97 -1.13
CA GLN A 49 -23.99 18.45 -2.18
C GLN A 49 -24.29 16.95 -2.01
N GLY A 50 -23.93 16.36 -0.87
CA GLY A 50 -24.26 14.97 -0.54
C GLY A 50 -23.35 13.91 -1.18
N ILE A 51 -22.38 14.30 -2.02
CA ILE A 51 -21.33 13.39 -2.49
C ILE A 51 -20.32 13.18 -1.37
N VAL A 52 -19.91 11.93 -1.17
CA VAL A 52 -18.88 11.52 -0.21
C VAL A 52 -17.68 10.92 -0.96
N GLY A 53 -16.48 11.36 -0.59
CA GLY A 53 -15.20 10.82 -1.04
C GLY A 53 -14.70 9.75 -0.09
N LEU A 54 -14.22 8.64 -0.65
CA LEU A 54 -13.62 7.55 0.09
C LEU A 54 -12.09 7.58 -0.03
N GLY A 55 -11.42 7.42 1.09
CA GLY A 55 -9.97 7.27 1.17
C GLY A 55 -9.58 6.26 2.22
N GLU A 56 -8.30 5.97 2.32
CA GLU A 56 -7.77 5.01 3.28
C GLU A 56 -6.37 5.42 3.74
N VAL A 57 -6.12 5.35 5.04
CA VAL A 57 -4.80 5.59 5.64
C VAL A 57 -4.02 4.27 5.64
N ARG A 58 -2.74 4.34 5.27
CA ARG A 58 -1.78 3.21 5.22
C ARG A 58 -1.89 2.28 6.43
N ASP A 59 -1.73 0.98 6.21
CA ASP A 59 -1.75 -0.03 7.26
C ASP A 59 -0.82 0.33 8.44
N GLY A 60 -1.34 0.19 9.66
CA GLY A 60 -0.59 0.46 10.89
C GLY A 60 -0.28 1.95 11.14
N ALA A 61 -0.72 2.86 10.27
CA ALA A 61 -0.65 4.30 10.52
C ALA A 61 -1.76 4.76 11.49
N SER A 62 -1.58 5.95 12.07
CA SER A 62 -2.59 6.56 12.94
C SER A 62 -3.62 7.34 12.13
N ALA A 63 -4.90 7.19 12.48
CA ALA A 63 -5.98 8.07 11.99
C ALA A 63 -5.69 9.56 12.21
N THR A 64 -4.88 9.90 13.22
CA THR A 64 -4.46 11.27 13.53
C THR A 64 -3.81 11.95 12.34
N TYR A 65 -3.00 11.22 11.54
CA TYR A 65 -2.31 11.80 10.39
C TYR A 65 -3.28 12.35 9.35
N ALA A 66 -4.47 11.75 9.21
CA ALA A 66 -5.53 12.29 8.36
C ALA A 66 -6.30 13.39 9.08
N LEU A 67 -6.77 13.13 10.30
CA LEU A 67 -7.69 14.03 11.03
C LEU A 67 -7.09 15.41 11.31
N MET A 68 -5.79 15.51 11.58
CA MET A 68 -5.12 16.81 11.79
C MET A 68 -5.13 17.71 10.54
N LEU A 69 -5.44 17.16 9.37
CA LEU A 69 -5.54 17.92 8.11
C LEU A 69 -6.92 18.58 7.93
N LYS A 70 -7.93 18.22 8.74
CA LYS A 70 -9.33 18.64 8.56
C LYS A 70 -9.49 20.16 8.45
N SER A 71 -8.95 20.92 9.41
CA SER A 71 -9.04 22.38 9.44
C SER A 71 -8.47 23.08 8.20
N ARG A 72 -7.57 22.41 7.47
CA ARG A 72 -6.95 22.92 6.25
C ARG A 72 -7.77 22.64 4.99
N LEU A 73 -8.87 21.90 5.12
CA LEU A 73 -9.69 21.41 4.00
C LEU A 73 -11.15 21.87 4.07
N LEU A 74 -11.67 22.16 5.27
CA LEU A 74 -13.05 22.63 5.44
C LEU A 74 -13.33 23.88 4.59
N GLY A 75 -14.42 23.86 3.83
CA GLY A 75 -14.82 24.95 2.94
C GLY A 75 -14.03 25.03 1.62
N GLU A 76 -13.06 24.16 1.37
CA GLU A 76 -12.37 24.09 0.09
C GLU A 76 -13.17 23.33 -0.96
N ASN A 77 -12.91 23.61 -2.24
CA ASN A 77 -13.44 22.83 -3.34
C ASN A 77 -12.58 21.56 -3.56
N PRO A 78 -13.13 20.35 -3.38
CA PRO A 78 -12.34 19.13 -3.49
C PRO A 78 -11.85 18.83 -4.93
N CYS A 79 -12.40 19.50 -5.95
CA CYS A 79 -11.95 19.33 -7.33
C CYS A 79 -10.60 20.02 -7.61
N ASP A 80 -10.11 20.89 -6.71
CA ASP A 80 -8.79 21.53 -6.81
C ASP A 80 -7.66 20.61 -6.29
N ILE A 81 -7.64 19.36 -6.75
CA ILE A 81 -6.90 18.26 -6.11
C ILE A 81 -5.42 18.59 -5.88
N ASP A 82 -4.65 18.94 -6.93
CA ASP A 82 -3.20 19.21 -6.79
C ASP A 82 -2.91 20.44 -5.91
N ARG A 83 -3.80 21.44 -5.90
CA ARG A 83 -3.68 22.61 -5.02
C ARG A 83 -3.85 22.20 -3.56
N LEU A 84 -4.89 21.41 -3.26
CA LEU A 84 -5.16 20.91 -1.90
C LEU A 84 -4.07 19.93 -1.45
N PHE A 85 -3.64 19.02 -2.32
CA PHE A 85 -2.51 18.14 -2.05
C PHE A 85 -1.26 18.94 -1.70
N ARG A 86 -0.89 19.96 -2.49
CA ARG A 86 0.28 20.83 -2.18
C ARG A 86 0.14 21.60 -0.86
N ARG A 87 -1.09 21.92 -0.44
CA ARG A 87 -1.35 22.55 0.86
C ARG A 87 -1.02 21.59 2.01
N ILE A 88 -1.34 20.31 1.86
CA ILE A 88 -1.21 19.30 2.92
C ILE A 88 0.05 18.43 2.84
N LYS A 89 0.74 18.35 1.70
CA LYS A 89 1.85 17.40 1.50
C LYS A 89 3.03 17.59 2.45
N GLN A 90 3.18 18.77 3.03
CA GLN A 90 4.20 19.04 4.05
C GLN A 90 3.97 18.28 5.38
N PHE A 91 2.75 17.78 5.61
CA PHE A 91 2.37 17.07 6.82
C PHE A 91 2.52 15.54 6.72
N GLY A 92 2.92 15.03 5.55
CA GLY A 92 3.25 13.62 5.35
C GLY A 92 4.73 13.33 5.62
N GLY A 93 5.10 12.06 5.52
CA GLY A 93 6.47 11.59 5.68
C GLY A 93 6.65 10.16 5.20
N HIS A 94 7.86 9.65 5.28
CA HIS A 94 8.18 8.27 4.87
C HIS A 94 7.39 7.24 5.69
N GLY A 95 7.14 6.09 5.06
CA GLY A 95 6.36 4.98 5.59
C GLY A 95 4.98 5.40 6.03
N ARG A 96 4.58 4.98 7.23
CA ARG A 96 3.22 5.17 7.75
C ARG A 96 2.87 6.64 8.03
N GLN A 97 3.84 7.55 8.06
CA GLN A 97 3.57 8.99 8.22
C GLN A 97 2.89 9.62 6.99
N GLY A 98 3.11 9.07 5.79
CA GLY A 98 2.48 9.52 4.55
C GLY A 98 0.98 9.21 4.46
N GLY A 99 0.53 8.22 5.24
CA GLY A 99 -0.82 7.66 5.26
C GLY A 99 -1.94 8.69 5.24
N GLY A 100 -1.84 9.72 6.10
CA GLY A 100 -2.90 10.71 6.25
C GLY A 100 -3.09 11.60 5.03
N VAL A 101 -1.99 12.07 4.45
CA VAL A 101 -2.02 12.92 3.24
C VAL A 101 -2.56 12.13 2.05
N SER A 102 -2.07 10.91 1.86
CA SER A 102 -2.48 10.05 0.75
C SER A 102 -3.96 9.67 0.84
N ALA A 103 -4.47 9.36 2.03
CA ALA A 103 -5.88 9.07 2.27
C ALA A 103 -6.79 10.22 1.82
N VAL A 104 -6.39 11.45 2.16
CA VAL A 104 -7.12 12.65 1.75
C VAL A 104 -7.06 12.81 0.23
N GLU A 105 -5.88 12.67 -0.39
CA GLU A 105 -5.73 12.83 -1.84
C GLU A 105 -6.59 11.83 -2.62
N ILE A 106 -6.63 10.56 -2.20
CA ILE A 106 -7.49 9.53 -2.78
C ILE A 106 -8.97 9.93 -2.68
N ALA A 107 -9.41 10.40 -1.51
CA ALA A 107 -10.79 10.85 -1.30
C ALA A 107 -11.15 12.07 -2.15
N LEU A 108 -10.20 12.98 -2.41
CA LEU A 108 -10.39 14.12 -3.31
C LEU A 108 -10.56 13.65 -4.77
N TRP A 109 -9.79 12.65 -5.21
CA TRP A 109 -9.96 12.04 -6.54
C TRP A 109 -11.30 11.32 -6.70
N ASP A 110 -11.74 10.61 -5.66
CA ASP A 110 -13.05 9.96 -5.66
C ASP A 110 -14.17 11.01 -5.77
N LEU A 111 -14.10 12.10 -4.98
CA LEU A 111 -15.02 13.24 -5.07
C LEU A 111 -15.04 13.86 -6.46
N ALA A 112 -13.88 14.17 -7.02
CA ALA A 112 -13.78 14.78 -8.34
C ALA A 112 -14.33 13.85 -9.43
N GLY A 113 -13.99 12.56 -9.41
CA GLY A 113 -14.50 11.59 -10.37
C GLY A 113 -16.03 11.45 -10.29
N LYS A 114 -16.59 11.39 -9.08
CA LYS A 114 -18.05 11.39 -8.84
C LYS A 114 -18.70 12.69 -9.32
N ALA A 115 -18.10 13.84 -9.01
CA ALA A 115 -18.60 15.16 -9.37
C ALA A 115 -18.64 15.38 -10.90
N TYR A 116 -17.61 14.90 -11.61
CA TYR A 116 -17.51 15.00 -13.06
C TYR A 116 -18.13 13.82 -13.82
N GLY A 117 -18.57 12.76 -13.12
CA GLY A 117 -19.16 11.58 -13.74
C GLY A 117 -18.17 10.74 -14.54
N VAL A 118 -16.90 10.70 -14.15
CA VAL A 118 -15.82 9.99 -14.87
C VAL A 118 -14.99 9.11 -13.93
N PRO A 119 -14.49 7.95 -14.41
CA PRO A 119 -13.59 7.12 -13.63
C PRO A 119 -12.22 7.79 -13.48
N ILE A 120 -11.53 7.53 -12.37
CA ILE A 120 -10.24 8.18 -12.07
C ILE A 120 -9.19 7.92 -13.15
N TYR A 121 -9.09 6.69 -13.66
CA TYR A 121 -8.09 6.34 -14.69
C TYR A 121 -8.22 7.23 -15.94
N GLN A 122 -9.44 7.64 -16.29
CA GLN A 122 -9.68 8.48 -17.47
C GLN A 122 -9.14 9.90 -17.27
N MET A 123 -9.25 10.42 -16.05
CA MET A 123 -8.67 11.72 -15.66
C MET A 123 -7.13 11.67 -15.56
N LEU A 124 -6.54 10.50 -15.31
CA LEU A 124 -5.09 10.30 -15.26
C LEU A 124 -4.41 10.19 -16.64
N GLY A 125 -5.19 10.18 -17.72
CA GLY A 125 -4.67 10.09 -19.09
C GLY A 125 -5.25 8.95 -19.93
N GLY A 126 -6.11 8.10 -19.36
CA GLY A 126 -6.78 7.01 -20.07
C GLY A 126 -6.21 5.64 -19.74
N ARG A 127 -6.66 4.64 -20.51
CA ARG A 127 -6.47 3.23 -20.23
C ARG A 127 -5.35 2.63 -21.08
N PHE A 128 -4.35 2.02 -20.44
CA PHE A 128 -3.34 1.16 -21.10
C PHE A 128 -3.71 -0.33 -21.09
N ARG A 129 -4.64 -0.74 -20.21
CA ARG A 129 -5.04 -2.15 -20.02
C ARG A 129 -6.47 -2.26 -19.50
N ASP A 130 -7.19 -3.31 -19.90
CA ASP A 130 -8.56 -3.55 -19.44
C ASP A 130 -8.65 -4.24 -18.07
N LYS A 131 -7.60 -4.99 -17.73
CA LYS A 131 -7.50 -5.77 -16.50
C LYS A 131 -6.17 -5.50 -15.83
N VAL A 132 -6.22 -5.30 -14.53
CA VAL A 132 -5.05 -5.11 -13.67
C VAL A 132 -4.64 -6.47 -13.14
N ARG A 133 -3.44 -6.93 -13.50
CA ARG A 133 -2.89 -8.18 -12.96
C ARG A 133 -2.58 -7.99 -11.49
N VAL A 134 -2.99 -8.96 -10.69
CA VAL A 134 -2.72 -8.99 -9.26
C VAL A 134 -1.70 -10.10 -8.96
N TYR A 135 -0.75 -9.83 -8.07
CA TYR A 135 0.08 -10.86 -7.46
C TYR A 135 -0.37 -11.12 -6.03
N CYS A 136 -0.47 -12.40 -5.66
CA CYS A 136 -0.96 -12.80 -4.35
C CYS A 136 0.20 -13.21 -3.45
N ASP A 137 0.22 -12.66 -2.25
CA ASP A 137 1.14 -13.10 -1.20
C ASP A 137 0.59 -14.36 -0.50
N THR A 138 1.45 -15.06 0.24
CA THR A 138 1.12 -16.24 1.04
C THR A 138 2.09 -16.37 2.20
N ASP A 139 1.57 -16.13 3.41
CA ASP A 139 2.22 -16.55 4.64
C ASP A 139 2.02 -18.06 4.85
N ALA A 140 3.05 -18.75 5.34
CA ALA A 140 2.90 -20.11 5.87
C ALA A 140 3.03 -20.04 7.39
N THR A 141 2.06 -20.62 8.10
CA THR A 141 2.03 -20.62 9.58
C THR A 141 3.22 -21.35 10.20
N VAL A 142 3.89 -22.21 9.43
CA VAL A 142 5.13 -22.89 9.81
C VAL A 142 6.13 -22.78 8.64
N PRO A 143 7.40 -22.38 8.88
CA PRO A 143 8.41 -22.33 7.84
C PRO A 143 8.65 -23.71 7.19
N SER A 144 8.08 -23.91 6.00
CA SER A 144 8.30 -25.09 5.16
C SER A 144 8.12 -24.70 3.69
N GLY A 145 9.15 -24.91 2.87
CA GLY A 145 9.09 -24.57 1.44
C GLY A 145 8.00 -25.37 0.73
N THR A 146 7.86 -26.65 1.05
CA THR A 146 6.80 -27.51 0.50
C THR A 146 5.39 -27.04 0.86
N GLU A 147 5.17 -26.55 2.09
CA GLU A 147 3.84 -26.07 2.52
C GLU A 147 3.51 -24.71 1.88
N THR A 148 4.48 -23.81 1.83
CA THR A 148 4.35 -22.54 1.10
C THR A 148 4.04 -22.81 -0.37
N GLY A 149 4.75 -23.75 -1.01
CA GLY A 149 4.46 -24.19 -2.37
C GLY A 149 3.03 -24.72 -2.54
N ARG A 150 2.50 -25.47 -1.56
CA ARG A 150 1.10 -25.94 -1.59
C ARG A 150 0.10 -24.78 -1.51
N ARG A 151 0.30 -23.82 -0.61
CA ARG A 151 -0.58 -22.64 -0.50
C ARG A 151 -0.52 -21.77 -1.75
N LEU A 152 0.68 -21.57 -2.30
CA LEU A 152 0.87 -20.88 -3.59
C LEU A 152 0.17 -21.60 -4.75
N LYS A 153 0.20 -22.94 -4.77
CA LYS A 153 -0.56 -23.72 -5.74
C LYS A 153 -2.08 -23.53 -5.60
N GLN A 154 -2.60 -23.38 -4.37
CA GLN A 154 -4.00 -23.01 -4.17
C GLN A 154 -4.31 -21.62 -4.74
N ARG A 155 -3.37 -20.65 -4.65
CA ARG A 155 -3.53 -19.35 -5.33
C ARG A 155 -3.61 -19.52 -6.85
N MET A 156 -2.79 -20.40 -7.43
CA MET A 156 -2.88 -20.72 -8.86
C MET A 156 -4.24 -21.33 -9.24
N GLU A 157 -4.80 -22.18 -8.37
CA GLU A 157 -6.14 -22.77 -8.56
C GLU A 157 -7.26 -21.71 -8.48
N LEU A 158 -7.05 -20.62 -7.73
CA LEU A 158 -7.91 -19.41 -7.74
C LEU A 158 -7.67 -18.51 -8.97
N GLY A 159 -6.74 -18.89 -9.85
CA GLY A 159 -6.43 -18.22 -11.10
C GLY A 159 -5.32 -17.17 -11.03
N PHE A 160 -4.64 -17.00 -9.89
CA PHE A 160 -3.50 -16.09 -9.83
C PHE A 160 -2.36 -16.53 -10.77
N THR A 161 -1.81 -15.57 -11.50
CA THR A 161 -0.74 -15.79 -12.50
C THR A 161 0.59 -15.14 -12.11
N PHE A 162 0.66 -14.59 -10.91
CA PHE A 162 1.85 -13.97 -10.32
C PHE A 162 1.76 -14.18 -8.81
N LEU A 163 2.85 -14.61 -8.19
CA LEU A 163 2.89 -15.00 -6.78
C LEU A 163 3.97 -14.24 -6.02
N LYS A 164 3.82 -14.10 -4.70
CA LYS A 164 4.86 -13.64 -3.77
C LYS A 164 5.06 -14.65 -2.64
N MET A 165 6.27 -14.73 -2.10
CA MET A 165 6.56 -15.46 -0.88
C MET A 165 7.64 -14.77 -0.04
N ASP A 166 7.64 -15.09 1.25
CA ASP A 166 8.71 -14.72 2.16
C ASP A 166 9.94 -15.62 1.97
N LEU A 167 11.14 -15.01 1.99
CA LEU A 167 12.40 -15.76 2.02
C LEU A 167 13.50 -14.99 2.74
N GLY A 168 13.58 -15.14 4.05
CA GLY A 168 14.53 -14.37 4.83
C GLY A 168 14.70 -14.80 6.27
N LEU A 169 15.04 -13.80 7.09
CA LEU A 169 15.33 -13.96 8.52
C LEU A 169 14.22 -14.75 9.24
N MET A 170 12.96 -14.50 8.92
CA MET A 170 11.82 -15.13 9.60
C MET A 170 11.78 -16.66 9.39
N GLN A 171 12.25 -17.16 8.26
CA GLN A 171 12.29 -18.61 7.99
C GLN A 171 13.44 -19.32 8.71
N ILE A 172 14.48 -18.59 9.16
CA ILE A 172 15.70 -19.19 9.72
C ILE A 172 16.07 -18.69 11.13
N ALA A 173 15.36 -17.71 11.69
CA ALA A 173 15.66 -17.10 12.99
C ALA A 173 15.70 -18.11 14.17
N ASP A 174 14.89 -19.17 14.06
CA ASP A 174 14.80 -20.23 15.08
C ASP A 174 15.62 -21.48 14.74
N VAL A 175 16.34 -21.50 13.62
CA VAL A 175 17.19 -22.62 13.22
C VAL A 175 18.59 -22.46 13.87
N PRO A 176 19.01 -23.36 14.78
CA PRO A 176 20.28 -23.21 15.48
C PRO A 176 21.47 -23.14 14.51
N GLY A 177 22.25 -22.07 14.61
CA GLY A 177 23.43 -21.82 13.77
C GLY A 177 23.13 -21.31 12.35
N ALA A 178 21.88 -21.01 12.00
CA ALA A 178 21.52 -20.42 10.70
C ALA A 178 21.79 -18.92 10.61
N VAL A 179 21.70 -18.21 11.74
CA VAL A 179 21.95 -16.76 11.83
C VAL A 179 23.08 -16.51 12.83
N VAL A 180 24.06 -15.70 12.42
CA VAL A 180 25.11 -15.14 13.27
C VAL A 180 24.67 -13.73 13.66
N SER A 181 24.55 -13.48 14.97
CA SER A 181 24.07 -12.21 15.50
C SER A 181 24.84 -11.81 16.76
N PRO A 182 24.85 -10.52 17.13
CA PRO A 182 25.17 -10.12 18.50
C PRO A 182 24.21 -10.81 19.50
N ALA A 183 24.67 -10.97 20.74
CA ALA A 183 23.86 -11.57 21.80
C ALA A 183 22.59 -10.73 22.06
N GLY A 184 21.43 -11.38 22.16
CA GLY A 184 20.13 -10.74 22.39
C GLY A 184 19.45 -10.18 21.14
N SER A 185 20.16 -10.00 20.01
CA SER A 185 19.59 -9.36 18.81
C SER A 185 18.44 -10.15 18.16
N LEU A 186 18.40 -11.47 18.33
CA LEU A 186 17.30 -12.30 17.80
C LEU A 186 16.07 -12.35 18.71
N GLU A 187 16.18 -11.98 19.99
CA GLU A 187 15.09 -12.12 20.95
C GLU A 187 13.89 -11.23 20.59
N GLY A 188 14.13 -10.00 20.12
CA GLY A 188 13.04 -9.11 19.74
C GLY A 188 12.32 -9.52 18.45
N TYR A 189 12.93 -10.31 17.56
CA TYR A 189 12.24 -10.90 16.40
C TYR A 189 11.39 -12.12 16.77
N ARG A 190 11.65 -12.74 17.92
CA ARG A 190 10.82 -13.83 18.47
C ARG A 190 9.61 -13.28 19.24
N ASN A 191 9.73 -12.08 19.78
CA ASN A 191 8.69 -11.43 20.56
C ASN A 191 7.77 -10.60 19.67
N HIS A 192 6.50 -11.00 19.60
CA HIS A 192 5.45 -10.26 18.90
C HIS A 192 4.53 -9.60 19.93
N PRO A 193 4.87 -8.40 20.45
CA PRO A 193 4.02 -7.72 21.41
C PRO A 193 2.67 -7.41 20.75
N GLY A 194 1.57 -7.68 21.47
CA GLY A 194 0.24 -7.37 20.98
C GLY A 194 0.09 -5.87 20.65
N ARG A 195 -0.62 -5.57 19.55
CA ARG A 195 -0.86 -4.19 19.09
C ARG A 195 -1.91 -3.43 19.93
N GLY A 196 -2.56 -4.11 20.88
CA GLY A 196 -3.64 -3.55 21.70
C GLY A 196 -3.18 -2.68 22.89
N PRO A 197 -4.14 -2.21 23.71
CA PRO A 197 -3.86 -1.44 24.91
C PRO A 197 -2.99 -2.23 25.89
N LEU A 198 -1.92 -1.61 26.38
CA LEU A 198 -1.05 -2.21 27.39
C LEU A 198 -1.67 -2.07 28.77
N LYS A 199 -1.64 -3.15 29.55
CA LYS A 199 -2.21 -3.23 30.89
C LYS A 199 -1.15 -3.01 31.98
N THR A 200 0.13 -3.25 31.67
CA THR A 200 1.22 -3.11 32.64
C THR A 200 2.42 -2.32 32.10
N ILE A 201 3.25 -1.81 33.01
CA ILE A 201 4.54 -1.17 32.67
C ILE A 201 5.50 -2.19 32.06
N GLU A 202 5.42 -3.45 32.45
CA GLU A 202 6.31 -4.49 31.92
C GLU A 202 6.00 -4.82 30.46
N GLU A 203 4.72 -5.00 30.11
CA GLU A 203 4.28 -5.13 28.72
C GLU A 203 4.72 -3.92 27.88
N ARG A 204 4.73 -2.71 28.47
CA ARG A 204 5.24 -1.50 27.81
C ARG A 204 6.73 -1.56 27.53
N ARG A 205 7.53 -2.02 28.49
CA ARG A 205 8.98 -2.15 28.31
C ARG A 205 9.31 -3.14 27.22
N VAL A 206 8.64 -4.30 27.20
CA VAL A 206 8.80 -5.31 26.14
C VAL A 206 8.45 -4.71 24.78
N ARG A 207 7.30 -4.04 24.66
CA ARG A 207 6.90 -3.39 23.40
C ARG A 207 7.90 -2.33 22.94
N ASN A 208 8.39 -1.50 23.84
CA ASN A 208 9.38 -0.47 23.52
C ASN A 208 10.71 -1.11 23.06
N ALA A 209 11.17 -2.17 23.70
CA ALA A 209 12.38 -2.88 23.29
C ALA A 209 12.23 -3.51 21.89
N THR A 210 11.08 -4.13 21.60
CA THR A 210 10.76 -4.61 20.25
C THR A 210 10.72 -3.46 19.24
N TYR A 211 10.09 -2.33 19.59
CA TYR A 211 10.07 -1.14 18.74
C TYR A 211 11.48 -0.65 18.41
N ASP A 212 12.33 -0.49 19.41
CA ASP A 212 13.71 -0.03 19.21
C ASP A 212 14.48 -0.96 18.27
N LEU A 213 14.32 -2.29 18.43
CA LEU A 213 14.97 -3.29 17.58
C LEU A 213 14.51 -3.20 16.12
N HIS A 214 13.20 -3.07 15.88
CA HIS A 214 12.67 -2.99 14.51
C HIS A 214 13.01 -1.67 13.81
N ASN A 215 13.38 -0.63 14.56
CA ASN A 215 13.79 0.66 14.01
C ASN A 215 15.31 0.80 13.84
N VAL A 216 16.10 -0.26 14.08
CA VAL A 216 17.53 -0.28 13.75
C VAL A 216 17.69 -0.52 12.24
N PRO A 217 18.32 0.41 11.48
CA PRO A 217 18.61 0.19 10.06
C PRO A 217 19.39 -1.09 9.81
N HIS A 218 19.06 -1.81 8.73
CA HIS A 218 19.57 -3.17 8.50
C HIS A 218 21.11 -3.33 8.62
N PRO A 219 21.95 -2.40 8.12
CA PRO A 219 23.41 -2.54 8.24
C PRO A 219 23.94 -2.49 9.68
N PHE A 220 23.15 -2.02 10.65
CA PHE A 220 23.57 -1.82 12.03
C PHE A 220 23.12 -2.95 12.97
N THR A 221 22.37 -3.93 12.48
CA THR A 221 21.89 -5.05 13.31
C THR A 221 22.98 -6.07 13.64
N GLY A 222 24.04 -6.13 12.82
CA GLY A 222 25.07 -7.16 12.91
C GLY A 222 24.57 -8.57 12.58
N LEU A 223 23.39 -8.68 11.95
CA LEU A 223 22.81 -9.96 11.54
C LEU A 223 23.45 -10.45 10.24
N HIS A 224 23.92 -11.70 10.26
CA HIS A 224 24.45 -12.38 9.09
C HIS A 224 23.84 -13.77 8.93
N PHE A 225 23.51 -14.14 7.71
CA PHE A 225 23.11 -15.51 7.39
C PHE A 225 24.37 -16.37 7.31
N SER A 226 24.44 -17.45 8.10
CA SER A 226 25.51 -18.43 7.96
C SER A 226 25.32 -19.22 6.66
N ASP A 227 26.32 -19.99 6.24
CA ASP A 227 26.14 -20.89 5.09
C ASP A 227 25.01 -21.90 5.34
N LYS A 228 24.85 -22.38 6.58
CA LYS A 228 23.71 -23.22 6.97
C LYS A 228 22.36 -22.51 6.78
N GLY A 229 22.26 -21.23 7.13
CA GLY A 229 21.05 -20.44 6.92
C GLY A 229 20.74 -20.23 5.44
N LEU A 230 21.75 -19.90 4.65
CA LEU A 230 21.61 -19.77 3.20
C LEU A 230 21.22 -21.09 2.52
N ASP A 231 21.82 -22.21 2.92
CA ASP A 231 21.48 -23.53 2.40
C ASP A 231 20.02 -23.89 2.73
N PHE A 232 19.53 -23.50 3.91
CA PHE A 232 18.12 -23.67 4.28
C PHE A 232 17.19 -22.82 3.41
N LEU A 233 17.49 -21.53 3.21
CA LEU A 233 16.70 -20.65 2.35
C LEU A 233 16.72 -21.11 0.89
N GLU A 234 17.88 -21.57 0.39
CA GLU A 234 18.00 -22.14 -0.94
C GLU A 234 17.13 -23.40 -1.11
N GLN A 235 17.16 -24.31 -0.12
CA GLN A 235 16.30 -25.49 -0.10
C GLN A 235 14.81 -25.10 -0.03
N TYR A 236 14.46 -24.07 0.74
CA TYR A 236 13.09 -23.59 0.88
C TYR A 236 12.50 -23.16 -0.47
N ILE A 237 13.19 -22.30 -1.23
CA ILE A 237 12.73 -21.89 -2.56
C ILE A 237 12.76 -23.06 -3.55
N ALA A 238 13.69 -24.00 -3.41
CA ALA A 238 13.73 -25.20 -4.24
C ALA A 238 12.44 -26.02 -4.09
N GLU A 239 12.02 -26.27 -2.86
CA GLU A 239 10.78 -27.00 -2.57
C GLU A 239 9.53 -26.26 -3.06
N VAL A 240 9.50 -24.92 -2.93
CA VAL A 240 8.42 -24.11 -3.50
C VAL A 240 8.34 -24.33 -5.01
N ARG A 241 9.48 -24.22 -5.71
CA ARG A 241 9.57 -24.41 -7.17
C ARG A 241 9.26 -25.84 -7.62
N GLU A 242 9.54 -26.85 -6.81
CA GLU A 242 9.11 -28.24 -7.08
C GLU A 242 7.57 -28.37 -7.11
N VAL A 243 6.86 -27.56 -6.32
CA VAL A 243 5.39 -27.62 -6.22
C VAL A 243 4.70 -26.78 -7.30
N ILE A 244 5.16 -25.54 -7.51
CA ILE A 244 4.48 -24.56 -8.39
C ILE A 244 5.08 -24.50 -9.81
N GLY A 245 6.26 -25.08 -10.01
CA GLY A 245 7.00 -25.02 -11.27
C GLY A 245 7.78 -23.71 -11.47
N MET A 246 8.45 -23.63 -12.62
CA MET A 246 9.35 -22.53 -12.99
C MET A 246 8.69 -21.46 -13.88
N ASP A 247 7.52 -21.75 -14.46
CA ASP A 247 6.89 -20.88 -15.48
C ASP A 247 6.16 -19.67 -14.88
N ILE A 248 5.72 -19.77 -13.61
CA ILE A 248 4.99 -18.70 -12.94
C ILE A 248 5.97 -17.69 -12.30
N PRO A 249 5.76 -16.37 -12.47
CA PRO A 249 6.51 -15.35 -11.75
C PRO A 249 6.34 -15.49 -10.24
N LEU A 250 7.46 -15.45 -9.52
CA LEU A 250 7.53 -15.54 -8.06
C LEU A 250 8.37 -14.38 -7.52
N ALA A 251 7.72 -13.41 -6.89
CA ALA A 251 8.36 -12.35 -6.13
C ALA A 251 8.84 -12.88 -4.76
N ILE A 252 9.89 -12.25 -4.23
CA ILE A 252 10.51 -12.62 -2.97
C ILE A 252 10.61 -11.39 -2.08
N ASP A 253 10.09 -11.50 -0.86
CA ASP A 253 10.05 -10.41 0.12
C ASP A 253 10.41 -10.89 1.54
N HIS A 254 10.35 -9.98 2.51
CA HIS A 254 10.59 -10.19 3.94
C HIS A 254 11.96 -10.82 4.23
N ILE A 255 12.99 -10.35 3.51
CA ILE A 255 14.38 -10.82 3.66
C ILE A 255 14.90 -10.60 5.08
N GLY A 256 14.47 -9.50 5.72
CA GLY A 256 14.82 -9.13 7.08
C GLY A 256 16.01 -8.18 7.18
N HIS A 257 16.36 -7.81 8.41
CA HIS A 257 17.30 -6.73 8.67
C HIS A 257 18.77 -7.13 8.52
N ILE A 258 19.19 -7.38 7.28
CA ILE A 258 20.55 -7.81 6.91
C ILE A 258 21.35 -6.74 6.17
N SER A 259 22.68 -6.86 6.23
CA SER A 259 23.58 -6.02 5.43
C SER A 259 23.53 -6.34 3.93
N VAL A 260 23.92 -5.38 3.07
CA VAL A 260 24.00 -5.56 1.61
C VAL A 260 24.83 -6.79 1.20
N GLN A 261 25.91 -7.10 1.93
CA GLN A 261 26.76 -8.26 1.66
C GLN A 261 26.02 -9.59 1.84
N ASN A 262 25.12 -9.69 2.82
CA ASN A 262 24.27 -10.87 2.99
C ASN A 262 23.20 -10.93 1.91
N GLY A 263 22.60 -9.77 1.56
CA GLY A 263 21.67 -9.67 0.44
C GLY A 263 22.28 -10.18 -0.87
N ILE A 264 23.51 -9.78 -1.19
CA ILE A 264 24.26 -10.26 -2.37
C ILE A 264 24.49 -11.78 -2.30
N ARG A 265 24.84 -12.32 -1.12
CA ARG A 265 25.04 -13.77 -0.95
C ARG A 265 23.74 -14.55 -1.20
N LEU A 266 22.62 -14.08 -0.66
CA LEU A 266 21.32 -14.70 -0.88
C LEU A 266 20.89 -14.60 -2.35
N ALA A 267 20.94 -13.39 -2.93
CA ALA A 267 20.51 -13.14 -4.31
C ALA A 267 21.22 -14.09 -5.29
N ARG A 268 22.55 -14.23 -5.18
CA ARG A 268 23.34 -15.16 -6.02
C ARG A 268 22.95 -16.63 -5.85
N ARG A 269 22.62 -17.06 -4.62
CA ARG A 269 22.18 -18.45 -4.37
C ARG A 269 20.86 -18.75 -5.08
N ILE A 270 19.98 -17.77 -5.18
CA ILE A 270 18.62 -17.97 -5.70
C ILE A 270 18.45 -17.64 -7.19
N GLU A 271 19.47 -17.16 -7.89
CA GLU A 271 19.43 -16.80 -9.33
C GLU A 271 18.82 -17.91 -10.21
N LYS A 272 19.19 -19.17 -9.93
CA LYS A 272 18.71 -20.34 -10.69
C LYS A 272 17.21 -20.61 -10.55
N TYR A 273 16.55 -20.04 -9.54
CA TYR A 273 15.09 -20.13 -9.35
C TYR A 273 14.32 -18.99 -10.01
N VAL A 274 15.02 -18.11 -10.74
CA VAL A 274 14.46 -17.02 -11.55
C VAL A 274 13.39 -16.23 -10.80
N PRO A 275 13.72 -15.58 -9.66
CA PRO A 275 12.77 -14.72 -8.97
C PRO A 275 12.33 -13.58 -9.88
N ALA A 276 11.07 -13.18 -9.77
CA ALA A 276 10.56 -12.02 -10.50
C ALA A 276 11.20 -10.72 -9.98
N TRP A 277 11.41 -10.64 -8.66
CA TRP A 277 12.27 -9.66 -8.01
C TRP A 277 12.66 -10.10 -6.61
N LEU A 278 13.61 -9.36 -6.01
CA LEU A 278 13.97 -9.39 -4.61
C LEU A 278 13.67 -8.03 -3.97
N GLU A 279 12.75 -8.02 -3.01
CA GLU A 279 12.14 -6.84 -2.39
C GLU A 279 12.88 -6.41 -1.11
N ASP A 280 12.96 -5.09 -0.87
CA ASP A 280 13.31 -4.46 0.42
C ASP A 280 14.53 -5.04 1.17
N VAL A 281 15.56 -5.40 0.41
CA VAL A 281 16.77 -6.06 0.93
C VAL A 281 17.54 -5.19 1.92
N ILE A 282 17.60 -3.88 1.67
CA ILE A 282 18.32 -2.89 2.49
C ILE A 282 17.49 -1.61 2.58
N PRO A 283 17.76 -0.70 3.53
CA PRO A 283 17.03 0.57 3.59
C PRO A 283 17.16 1.38 2.29
N TRP A 284 16.02 1.79 1.73
CA TRP A 284 15.91 2.48 0.43
C TRP A 284 16.76 3.75 0.31
N GLN A 285 17.13 4.37 1.44
CA GLN A 285 17.98 5.56 1.48
C GLN A 285 19.41 5.29 0.99
N TYR A 286 19.88 4.04 1.03
CA TYR A 286 21.24 3.67 0.63
C TYR A 286 21.34 3.33 -0.87
N THR A 287 21.06 4.31 -1.72
CA THR A 287 20.95 4.13 -3.18
C THR A 287 22.20 3.58 -3.86
N GLU A 288 23.40 3.89 -3.34
CA GLU A 288 24.67 3.31 -3.81
C GLU A 288 24.83 1.83 -3.43
N GLN A 289 24.30 1.41 -2.27
CA GLN A 289 24.28 0.00 -1.90
C GLN A 289 23.26 -0.78 -2.73
N TYR A 290 22.13 -0.15 -3.09
CA TYR A 290 21.19 -0.72 -4.06
C TYR A 290 21.84 -0.93 -5.42
N ARG A 291 22.59 0.07 -5.91
CA ARG A 291 23.41 -0.07 -7.12
C ARG A 291 24.40 -1.22 -7.00
N GLN A 292 25.13 -1.31 -5.88
CA GLN A 292 26.04 -2.43 -5.63
C GLN A 292 25.34 -3.79 -5.66
N LEU A 293 24.15 -3.89 -5.06
CA LEU A 293 23.35 -5.11 -5.04
C LEU A 293 22.90 -5.49 -6.46
N GLN A 294 22.33 -4.53 -7.20
CA GLN A 294 21.85 -4.70 -8.57
C GLN A 294 22.98 -5.11 -9.54
N ASP A 295 24.19 -4.55 -9.38
CA ASP A 295 25.38 -4.91 -10.18
C ASP A 295 25.96 -6.29 -9.81
N SER A 296 25.56 -6.88 -8.68
CA SER A 296 26.15 -8.09 -8.11
C SER A 296 25.37 -9.38 -8.37
N THR A 297 24.17 -9.28 -8.96
CA THR A 297 23.27 -10.41 -9.23
C THR A 297 22.46 -10.20 -10.49
N THR A 298 21.91 -11.27 -11.06
CA THR A 298 20.94 -11.20 -12.17
C THR A 298 19.48 -11.14 -11.70
N VAL A 299 19.21 -11.26 -10.40
CA VAL A 299 17.86 -11.12 -9.85
C VAL A 299 17.43 -9.64 -9.92
N PRO A 300 16.23 -9.31 -10.47
CA PRO A 300 15.73 -7.94 -10.44
C PRO A 300 15.56 -7.43 -9.00
N ILE A 301 16.01 -6.21 -8.72
CA ILE A 301 15.86 -5.62 -7.38
C ILE A 301 14.65 -4.69 -7.33
N CYS A 302 13.87 -4.79 -6.26
CA CYS A 302 12.62 -4.06 -6.01
C CYS A 302 12.68 -3.34 -4.65
N THR A 303 12.16 -2.10 -4.59
CA THR A 303 11.86 -1.40 -3.34
C THR A 303 11.00 -0.17 -3.60
N GLY A 304 10.35 0.37 -2.56
CA GLY A 304 9.70 1.67 -2.64
C GLY A 304 8.51 1.92 -1.72
N GLU A 305 8.02 0.90 -1.00
CA GLU A 305 6.72 0.97 -0.33
C GLU A 305 6.63 2.06 0.74
N ASP A 306 7.77 2.41 1.35
CA ASP A 306 7.86 3.39 2.44
C ASP A 306 8.31 4.79 1.95
N ILE A 307 8.43 5.02 0.64
CA ILE A 307 8.96 6.28 0.11
C ILE A 307 7.84 7.30 -0.10
N TYR A 308 8.01 8.49 0.45
CA TYR A 308 7.06 9.59 0.38
C TYR A 308 7.42 10.54 -0.77
N LEU A 309 6.42 10.86 -1.61
CA LEU A 309 6.50 11.76 -2.76
C LEU A 309 7.48 11.33 -3.85
N LYS A 310 7.24 11.86 -5.05
CA LYS A 310 8.09 11.61 -6.22
C LYS A 310 9.56 11.91 -5.95
N GLU A 311 9.86 12.99 -5.22
CA GLU A 311 11.23 13.42 -4.93
C GLU A 311 12.00 12.38 -4.09
N GLY A 312 11.31 11.57 -3.28
CA GLY A 312 11.94 10.49 -2.51
C GLY A 312 12.45 9.34 -3.37
N PHE A 313 11.81 9.09 -4.52
CA PHE A 313 12.18 8.01 -5.45
C PHE A 313 13.28 8.41 -6.44
N GLU A 314 13.44 9.71 -6.71
CA GLU A 314 14.37 10.21 -7.73
C GLU A 314 15.83 9.75 -7.52
N PRO A 315 16.40 9.79 -6.29
CA PRO A 315 17.77 9.31 -6.06
C PRO A 315 17.96 7.81 -6.37
N LEU A 316 16.93 6.99 -6.12
CA LEU A 316 16.95 5.55 -6.35
C LEU A 316 16.94 5.22 -7.84
N LEU A 317 16.12 5.91 -8.62
CA LEU A 317 16.09 5.77 -10.09
C LEU A 317 17.37 6.29 -10.75
N LYS A 318 17.92 7.40 -10.24
CA LYS A 318 19.17 7.98 -10.75
C LYS A 318 20.38 7.09 -10.49
N SER A 319 20.41 6.33 -9.39
CA SER A 319 21.53 5.41 -9.13
C SER A 319 21.51 4.20 -10.05
N GLY A 320 20.37 3.87 -10.68
CA GLY A 320 20.18 2.64 -11.44
C GLY A 320 20.21 1.39 -10.56
N GLY A 321 19.88 1.53 -9.27
CA GLY A 321 19.99 0.45 -8.28
C GLY A 321 18.78 -0.46 -8.17
N ILE A 322 17.76 -0.27 -9.00
CA ILE A 322 16.54 -1.08 -9.01
C ILE A 322 16.10 -1.39 -10.44
N SER A 323 15.42 -2.51 -10.60
CA SER A 323 14.74 -2.92 -11.84
C SER A 323 13.21 -2.75 -11.75
N VAL A 324 12.67 -2.75 -10.53
CA VAL A 324 11.25 -2.57 -10.25
C VAL A 324 11.10 -1.49 -9.17
N ILE A 325 10.30 -0.46 -9.46
CA ILE A 325 9.87 0.52 -8.46
C ILE A 325 8.58 0.02 -7.82
N HIS A 326 8.44 0.26 -6.51
CA HIS A 326 7.35 -0.34 -5.73
C HIS A 326 6.64 0.66 -4.83
N PRO A 327 6.03 1.73 -5.38
CA PRO A 327 5.31 2.67 -4.55
C PRO A 327 4.07 2.02 -3.94
N ASP A 328 3.81 2.35 -2.70
CA ASP A 328 2.49 2.23 -2.10
C ASP A 328 1.78 3.58 -2.22
N LEU A 329 0.57 3.62 -2.77
CA LEU A 329 -0.15 4.88 -2.95
C LEU A 329 -0.65 5.52 -1.65
N LEU A 330 -0.89 4.74 -0.60
CA LEU A 330 -1.24 5.23 0.73
C LEU A 330 -0.03 5.83 1.44
N THR A 331 1.20 5.53 1.02
CA THR A 331 2.40 6.23 1.48
C THR A 331 2.78 7.36 0.53
N SER A 332 2.99 7.08 -0.76
CA SER A 332 3.70 7.94 -1.71
C SER A 332 3.02 9.27 -2.09
N GLY A 333 1.78 9.51 -1.64
CA GLY A 333 1.06 10.77 -1.87
C GLY A 333 -0.25 10.61 -2.63
N GLY A 334 -0.81 9.40 -2.68
CA GLY A 334 -2.07 9.11 -3.35
C GLY A 334 -1.94 8.88 -4.85
N ILE A 335 -3.04 9.03 -5.56
CA ILE A 335 -3.26 8.61 -6.94
C ILE A 335 -2.36 9.37 -7.92
N LEU A 336 -2.40 10.70 -7.91
CA LEU A 336 -1.67 11.50 -8.90
C LEU A 336 -0.17 11.39 -8.72
N GLU A 337 0.29 11.40 -7.46
CA GLU A 337 1.70 11.35 -7.13
C GLU A 337 2.29 9.98 -7.50
N THR A 338 1.57 8.88 -7.19
CA THR A 338 1.96 7.51 -7.60
C THR A 338 2.06 7.39 -9.12
N LYS A 339 1.11 7.97 -9.88
CA LYS A 339 1.17 7.98 -11.34
C LYS A 339 2.44 8.68 -11.84
N LYS A 340 2.78 9.87 -11.30
CA LYS A 340 4.01 10.60 -11.66
C LYS A 340 5.27 9.81 -11.32
N ILE A 341 5.25 9.00 -10.27
CA ILE A 341 6.35 8.09 -9.90
C ILE A 341 6.50 6.99 -10.98
N GLY A 342 5.40 6.39 -11.41
CA GLY A 342 5.38 5.41 -12.50
C GLY A 342 5.95 5.95 -13.82
N ASP A 343 5.48 7.13 -14.25
CA ASP A 343 6.01 7.80 -15.45
C ASP A 343 7.53 8.07 -15.34
N MET A 344 7.98 8.54 -14.18
CA MET A 344 9.41 8.80 -13.95
C MET A 344 10.24 7.52 -13.98
N ALA A 345 9.72 6.41 -13.46
CA ALA A 345 10.41 5.12 -13.54
C ALA A 345 10.50 4.62 -14.99
N GLN A 346 9.47 4.87 -15.81
CA GLN A 346 9.46 4.52 -17.23
C GLN A 346 10.61 5.21 -17.99
N ASP A 347 10.88 6.49 -17.72
CA ASP A 347 12.01 7.22 -18.33
C ASP A 347 13.39 6.61 -18.03
N HIS A 348 13.47 5.81 -16.96
CA HIS A 348 14.68 5.09 -16.54
C HIS A 348 14.68 3.61 -16.97
N GLY A 349 13.67 3.15 -17.72
CA GLY A 349 13.53 1.74 -18.09
C GLY A 349 13.18 0.83 -16.91
N VAL A 350 12.66 1.40 -15.81
CA VAL A 350 12.27 0.68 -14.60
C VAL A 350 10.78 0.37 -14.65
N ALA A 351 10.43 -0.88 -14.38
CA ALA A 351 9.04 -1.32 -14.34
C ALA A 351 8.38 -1.00 -12.98
N MET A 352 7.06 -0.95 -12.92
CA MET A 352 6.33 -0.62 -11.70
C MET A 352 5.49 -1.79 -11.21
N ALA A 353 5.77 -2.26 -10.00
CA ALA A 353 4.80 -2.99 -9.18
C ALA A 353 4.16 -2.00 -8.20
N ILE A 354 2.92 -2.21 -7.78
CA ILE A 354 2.30 -1.36 -6.75
C ILE A 354 2.12 -2.20 -5.49
N HIS A 355 2.67 -1.73 -4.37
CA HIS A 355 2.42 -2.30 -3.05
C HIS A 355 0.98 -1.99 -2.64
N MET A 356 0.27 -2.99 -2.10
CA MET A 356 -1.10 -2.89 -1.61
C MET A 356 -1.45 -4.08 -0.72
N ALA A 357 -1.88 -3.78 0.51
CA ALA A 357 -2.22 -4.78 1.52
C ALA A 357 -3.48 -4.41 2.34
N GLU A 358 -4.32 -3.51 1.83
CA GLU A 358 -5.40 -2.88 2.60
C GLU A 358 -6.81 -3.16 2.04
N SER A 359 -7.79 -2.28 2.28
CA SER A 359 -9.20 -2.49 1.94
C SER A 359 -9.52 -2.35 0.44
N PRO A 360 -10.75 -2.65 0.00
CA PRO A 360 -11.17 -2.43 -1.39
C PRO A 360 -11.04 -0.99 -1.86
N ILE A 361 -11.03 -0.01 -0.94
CA ILE A 361 -10.85 1.41 -1.28
C ILE A 361 -9.45 1.64 -1.85
N ALA A 362 -8.41 1.29 -1.10
CA ALA A 362 -7.03 1.39 -1.58
C ALA A 362 -6.78 0.50 -2.79
N ALA A 363 -7.33 -0.72 -2.83
CA ALA A 363 -7.19 -1.63 -3.96
C ALA A 363 -7.73 -1.04 -5.26
N MET A 364 -8.91 -0.40 -5.23
CA MET A 364 -9.48 0.25 -6.41
C MET A 364 -8.70 1.50 -6.80
N ALA A 365 -8.25 2.31 -5.84
CA ALA A 365 -7.39 3.45 -6.11
C ALA A 365 -6.10 3.03 -6.82
N ALA A 366 -5.44 1.97 -6.33
CA ALA A 366 -4.27 1.36 -6.95
C ALA A 366 -4.59 0.81 -8.34
N ALA A 367 -5.72 0.14 -8.52
CA ALA A 367 -6.15 -0.40 -9.81
C ALA A 367 -6.39 0.70 -10.86
N HIS A 368 -6.91 1.88 -10.47
CA HIS A 368 -7.03 3.03 -11.35
C HIS A 368 -5.66 3.56 -11.79
N VAL A 369 -4.69 3.68 -10.87
CA VAL A 369 -3.31 4.08 -11.20
C VAL A 369 -2.66 3.05 -12.13
N ALA A 370 -2.76 1.76 -11.78
CA ALA A 370 -2.26 0.65 -12.58
C ALA A 370 -2.86 0.65 -13.99
N THR A 371 -4.15 0.99 -14.13
CA THR A 371 -4.83 1.08 -15.44
C THR A 371 -4.25 2.20 -16.32
N ALA A 372 -3.87 3.32 -15.70
CA ALA A 372 -3.38 4.51 -16.38
C ALA A 372 -1.85 4.63 -16.49
N THR A 373 -1.10 3.59 -16.12
CA THR A 373 0.37 3.62 -16.12
C THR A 373 0.96 2.57 -17.06
N GLU A 374 1.79 2.98 -18.02
CA GLU A 374 2.26 2.08 -19.09
C GLU A 374 3.18 0.97 -18.58
N ASN A 375 4.22 1.32 -17.80
CA ASN A 375 5.23 0.40 -17.26
C ASN A 375 4.76 -0.47 -16.07
N PHE A 376 3.46 -0.53 -15.79
CA PHE A 376 2.89 -1.36 -14.72
C PHE A 376 3.00 -2.87 -15.01
N MET A 377 3.49 -3.63 -14.03
CA MET A 377 3.65 -5.09 -14.06
C MET A 377 2.53 -5.84 -13.32
N ALA A 378 2.36 -5.54 -12.03
CA ALA A 378 1.43 -6.24 -11.14
C ALA A 378 1.11 -5.40 -9.89
N LEU A 379 -0.08 -5.61 -9.34
CA LEU A 379 -0.60 -4.98 -8.13
C LEU A 379 -0.65 -6.04 -7.03
N GLU A 380 -0.14 -5.72 -5.84
CA GLU A 380 -0.18 -6.64 -4.72
C GLU A 380 -1.60 -6.93 -4.22
N TYR A 381 -1.79 -8.08 -3.58
CA TYR A 381 -3.03 -8.44 -2.89
C TYR A 381 -2.80 -9.44 -1.77
N HIS A 382 -3.08 -9.02 -0.55
CA HIS A 382 -2.98 -9.83 0.68
C HIS A 382 -4.32 -10.41 1.15
N SER A 383 -5.44 -9.96 0.59
CA SER A 383 -6.77 -10.24 1.15
C SER A 383 -7.39 -11.56 0.69
N ALA A 384 -6.61 -12.45 0.05
CA ALA A 384 -7.12 -13.69 -0.53
C ALA A 384 -7.74 -14.65 0.50
N ASP A 385 -7.36 -14.53 1.77
CA ASP A 385 -7.90 -15.34 2.88
C ASP A 385 -8.91 -14.55 3.76
N VAL A 386 -9.34 -13.36 3.35
CA VAL A 386 -10.28 -12.52 4.10
C VAL A 386 -11.66 -12.56 3.43
N ASP A 387 -12.53 -13.44 3.93
CA ASP A 387 -13.84 -13.76 3.33
C ASP A 387 -14.84 -12.58 3.31
N TRP A 388 -14.73 -11.64 4.23
CA TRP A 388 -15.58 -10.46 4.33
C TRP A 388 -15.01 -9.21 3.66
N TRP A 389 -13.82 -9.29 3.05
CA TRP A 389 -13.12 -8.12 2.49
C TRP A 389 -13.93 -7.42 1.38
N ASP A 390 -14.51 -8.21 0.47
CA ASP A 390 -15.39 -7.70 -0.59
C ASP A 390 -16.69 -7.08 -0.05
N ASP A 391 -17.08 -7.42 1.19
CA ASP A 391 -18.30 -6.92 1.83
C ASP A 391 -18.14 -5.54 2.48
N ILE A 392 -16.92 -5.01 2.57
CA ILE A 392 -16.65 -3.65 3.04
C ILE A 392 -17.31 -2.60 2.14
N VAL A 393 -17.47 -2.89 0.85
CA VAL A 393 -17.95 -1.93 -0.16
C VAL A 393 -19.11 -2.46 -1.00
N THR A 394 -19.81 -1.54 -1.65
CA THR A 394 -20.89 -1.81 -2.61
C THR A 394 -20.55 -1.28 -4.00
N GLY A 395 -21.21 -1.84 -5.02
CA GLY A 395 -21.07 -1.36 -6.40
C GLY A 395 -19.92 -1.97 -7.21
N LEU A 396 -19.14 -2.85 -6.60
CA LEU A 396 -18.08 -3.65 -7.24
C LEU A 396 -18.54 -5.10 -7.44
N PRO A 397 -17.96 -5.85 -8.41
CA PRO A 397 -18.17 -7.29 -8.49
C PRO A 397 -17.66 -8.01 -7.24
N LYS A 398 -18.32 -9.12 -6.88
CA LYS A 398 -17.93 -10.00 -5.78
C LYS A 398 -17.70 -11.42 -6.32
N PRO A 399 -16.47 -11.97 -6.28
CA PRO A 399 -15.26 -11.35 -5.72
C PRO A 399 -14.72 -10.21 -6.61
N LEU A 400 -14.02 -9.23 -6.01
CA LEU A 400 -13.38 -8.14 -6.76
C LEU A 400 -12.22 -8.65 -7.62
N VAL A 401 -11.36 -9.48 -7.01
CA VAL A 401 -10.27 -10.17 -7.71
C VAL A 401 -10.82 -11.48 -8.27
N LYS A 402 -10.81 -11.61 -9.59
CA LYS A 402 -11.27 -12.81 -10.28
C LYS A 402 -10.22 -13.26 -11.29
N ASP A 403 -9.87 -14.55 -11.24
CA ASP A 403 -8.88 -15.18 -12.11
C ASP A 403 -7.52 -14.46 -12.06
N GLY A 404 -7.14 -13.90 -10.91
CA GLY A 404 -5.89 -13.14 -10.72
C GLY A 404 -5.91 -11.70 -11.26
N PHE A 405 -7.09 -11.14 -11.56
CA PHE A 405 -7.22 -9.77 -12.08
C PHE A 405 -8.32 -8.96 -11.41
N ILE A 406 -8.12 -7.65 -11.36
CA ILE A 406 -9.18 -6.65 -11.11
C ILE A 406 -9.61 -6.05 -12.45
N THR A 407 -10.92 -5.99 -12.69
CA THR A 407 -11.49 -5.29 -13.87
C THR A 407 -11.97 -3.91 -13.45
N VAL A 408 -11.32 -2.86 -13.96
CA VAL A 408 -11.69 -1.48 -13.68
C VAL A 408 -12.81 -1.05 -14.63
N THR A 409 -13.96 -0.68 -14.06
CA THR A 409 -15.15 -0.25 -14.82
C THR A 409 -15.10 1.24 -15.14
N ASP A 410 -16.04 1.71 -15.96
CA ASP A 410 -16.16 3.13 -16.32
C ASP A 410 -17.01 3.95 -15.34
N LYS A 411 -17.29 3.37 -14.17
CA LYS A 411 -18.09 4.01 -13.14
C LYS A 411 -17.32 5.19 -12.52
N PRO A 412 -18.00 6.30 -12.18
CA PRO A 412 -17.35 7.49 -11.65
C PRO A 412 -16.53 7.27 -10.38
N GLY A 413 -15.49 8.09 -10.18
CA GLY A 413 -14.64 8.02 -8.99
C GLY A 413 -13.85 6.71 -8.92
N LEU A 414 -13.82 6.09 -7.75
CA LEU A 414 -13.23 4.76 -7.50
C LEU A 414 -14.09 3.59 -8.05
N GLY A 415 -15.28 3.87 -8.57
CA GLY A 415 -16.27 2.85 -8.94
C GLY A 415 -17.02 2.22 -7.75
N ILE A 416 -16.73 2.66 -6.53
CA ILE A 416 -17.44 2.25 -5.31
C ILE A 416 -18.66 3.16 -5.10
N ASP A 417 -19.82 2.56 -4.77
CA ASP A 417 -21.02 3.33 -4.41
C ASP A 417 -20.89 3.90 -3.00
N ASP A 418 -20.75 3.01 -2.02
CA ASP A 418 -20.50 3.35 -0.61
C ASP A 418 -19.85 2.16 0.11
N VAL A 419 -19.42 2.39 1.34
CA VAL A 419 -19.00 1.37 2.30
C VAL A 419 -20.19 0.85 3.12
N VAL A 420 -20.06 -0.36 3.66
CA VAL A 420 -21.12 -1.03 4.44
C VAL A 420 -20.85 -0.87 5.94
N ASP A 421 -21.59 0.03 6.57
CA ASP A 421 -21.44 0.39 7.99
C ASP A 421 -21.63 -0.83 8.93
N GLU A 422 -22.54 -1.75 8.59
CA GLU A 422 -22.78 -2.98 9.36
C GLU A 422 -21.57 -3.90 9.38
N VAL A 423 -20.87 -4.03 8.25
CA VAL A 423 -19.66 -4.86 8.12
C VAL A 423 -18.52 -4.18 8.89
N ILE A 424 -18.28 -2.89 8.64
CA ILE A 424 -17.23 -2.12 9.32
C ILE A 424 -17.38 -2.20 10.85
N SER A 425 -18.62 -2.09 11.37
CA SER A 425 -18.89 -2.15 12.80
C SER A 425 -18.54 -3.49 13.46
N GLN A 426 -18.52 -4.59 12.70
CA GLN A 426 -18.17 -5.93 13.20
C GLN A 426 -16.66 -6.13 13.34
N HIS A 427 -15.84 -5.28 12.69
CA HIS A 427 -14.40 -5.46 12.54
C HIS A 427 -13.59 -4.28 13.11
N LEU A 428 -14.14 -3.53 14.07
CA LEU A 428 -13.45 -2.40 14.69
C LEU A 428 -12.16 -2.80 15.40
N GLN A 429 -11.14 -1.93 15.33
CA GLN A 429 -9.91 -2.14 16.10
C GLN A 429 -10.18 -2.17 17.61
N PRO A 430 -9.43 -2.95 18.41
CA PRO A 430 -9.57 -2.96 19.86
C PRO A 430 -9.43 -1.57 20.48
N GLY A 431 -10.50 -1.11 21.15
CA GLY A 431 -10.56 0.20 21.80
C GLY A 431 -11.28 1.29 21.00
N VAL A 432 -11.63 1.03 19.75
CA VAL A 432 -12.46 1.92 18.93
C VAL A 432 -13.93 1.71 19.29
N THR A 433 -14.65 2.80 19.58
CA THR A 433 -16.00 2.75 20.16
C THR A 433 -17.13 2.95 19.15
N GLY A 434 -16.80 3.21 17.88
CA GLY A 434 -17.78 3.37 16.82
C GLY A 434 -17.15 3.83 15.51
N ILE A 435 -17.97 3.90 14.47
CA ILE A 435 -17.61 4.37 13.14
C ILE A 435 -18.05 5.83 12.95
N TRP A 436 -17.36 6.56 12.08
CA TRP A 436 -17.77 7.90 11.61
C TRP A 436 -18.16 8.87 12.73
N GLN A 437 -17.43 8.80 13.85
CA GLN A 437 -17.70 9.65 15.01
C GLN A 437 -17.43 11.12 14.68
N PRO A 438 -18.08 12.07 15.39
CA PRO A 438 -17.81 13.49 15.20
C PRO A 438 -16.33 13.82 15.44
N THR A 439 -15.77 14.67 14.58
CA THR A 439 -14.35 15.04 14.57
C THR A 439 -14.16 16.55 14.77
N ASP A 440 -15.15 17.24 15.34
CA ASP A 440 -15.23 18.71 15.46
C ASP A 440 -14.00 19.33 16.16
N ARG A 441 -13.32 18.56 17.02
CA ARG A 441 -12.08 18.99 17.67
C ARG A 441 -10.95 19.36 16.70
N TRP A 442 -11.04 18.91 15.44
CA TRP A 442 -10.06 19.15 14.38
C TRP A 442 -10.47 20.27 13.42
N ASP A 443 -11.61 20.93 13.64
CA ASP A 443 -12.16 21.92 12.70
C ASP A 443 -11.37 23.23 12.72
N ASP A 444 -10.95 23.65 13.91
CA ASP A 444 -10.37 24.96 14.17
C ASP A 444 -8.85 24.93 14.42
N GLU A 445 -8.19 23.78 14.24
CA GLU A 445 -6.75 23.68 14.47
C GLU A 445 -5.96 24.54 13.48
N TYR A 446 -5.16 25.48 13.99
CA TYR A 446 -4.36 26.38 13.18
C TYR A 446 -2.92 26.45 13.69
N SER A 447 -1.95 26.26 12.79
CA SER A 447 -0.53 26.41 13.07
C SER A 447 0.23 27.07 11.91
N TRP A 448 1.33 27.74 12.23
CA TRP A 448 2.19 28.45 11.28
C TRP A 448 3.23 27.52 10.66
N ASP A 449 2.79 26.58 9.84
CA ASP A 449 3.63 25.45 9.37
C ASP A 449 4.56 25.78 8.19
N ARG A 450 4.62 27.04 7.77
CA ARG A 450 5.44 27.44 6.61
C ARG A 450 6.92 27.10 6.84
N THR A 451 7.57 26.57 5.81
CA THR A 451 8.98 26.17 5.87
C THR A 451 9.95 27.29 5.45
N TRP A 452 9.44 28.50 5.21
CA TRP A 452 10.20 29.70 4.84
C TRP A 452 9.67 30.96 5.54
N SER A 453 10.50 32.02 5.58
CA SER A 453 10.20 33.27 6.29
C SER A 453 9.36 34.25 5.50
#